data_AF-A0A534KDR8-F1
#
_entry.id   AF-A0A534KDR8-F1
#
_cell.length_a   1.000
_cell.length_b   1.000
_cell.length_c   1.000
_cell.angle_alpha   90.00
_cell.angle_beta   90.00
_cell.angle_gamma   90.00
#
_symmetry.space_group_name_H-M   'P 1'
#
loop_
_entity.id
_entity.type
_entity.pdbx_description
1 polymer ?
#
loop_
_entity_poly.entity_id
_entity_poly.type
_entity_poly.pdbx_seq_one_letter_code
_entity_poly.pdbx_strand_id
1 'polypeptide(L)'
;MELTAAERVLLHLHGFWNVPEPGRHATQAGIAEGARVLRSHVPRTLRSLHDEGLIDSRDTRLRGQTRKIRVYALTEAGVRRARQLLTDVDGTRVEVDGRATTLGDARKAFGLTPLAALGTIDARGRLTPSVTELERPSLLGRDEDLAALRRWLIGSAPVAVVYGSRGMGKTALGWAFAEAVPKSLWVVIEDGAGLEDFAESLTSATGMPVEAPDDPGDVARALGRPFAGGTKLLIVDGYGDVAE
;
A
#
# COMPACT_ATOMS: atom_id res chain seq x y z
N MET A 1 13.46 1.00 -13.56
CA MET A 1 14.46 0.02 -13.11
C MET A 1 13.78 -1.34 -13.05
N GLU A 2 14.35 -2.36 -13.67
CA GLU A 2 13.78 -3.71 -13.70
C GLU A 2 14.44 -4.59 -12.64
N LEU A 3 13.63 -5.27 -11.82
CA LEU A 3 14.10 -6.18 -10.78
C LEU A 3 13.90 -7.64 -11.18
N THR A 4 14.93 -8.45 -10.97
CA THR A 4 14.81 -9.90 -11.15
C THR A 4 13.80 -10.50 -10.15
N ALA A 5 13.29 -11.68 -10.44
CA ALA A 5 12.40 -12.38 -9.50
C ALA A 5 13.07 -12.61 -8.13
N ALA A 6 14.37 -12.89 -8.10
CA ALA A 6 15.14 -13.07 -6.88
C ALA A 6 15.21 -11.78 -6.04
N GLU A 7 15.51 -10.64 -6.67
CA GLU A 7 15.57 -9.34 -6.00
C GLU A 7 14.21 -8.92 -5.44
N ARG A 8 13.13 -9.19 -6.19
CA ARG A 8 11.76 -8.95 -5.70
C ARG A 8 11.43 -9.80 -4.47
N VAL A 9 11.84 -11.07 -4.45
CA VAL A 9 11.67 -11.92 -3.26
C VAL A 9 12.46 -11.38 -2.06
N LEU A 10 13.69 -10.90 -2.27
CA LEU A 10 14.49 -10.30 -1.20
C LEU A 10 13.85 -9.04 -0.63
N LEU A 11 13.36 -8.12 -1.48
CA LEU A 11 12.66 -6.91 -1.04
C LEU A 11 11.36 -7.24 -0.29
N HIS A 12 10.58 -8.21 -0.79
CA HIS A 12 9.37 -8.68 -0.11
C HIS A 12 9.68 -9.22 1.29
N LEU A 13 10.63 -10.15 1.41
CA LEU A 13 10.99 -10.74 2.71
C LEU A 13 11.63 -9.72 3.65
N HIS A 14 12.33 -8.71 3.12
CA HIS A 14 12.85 -7.60 3.92
C HIS A 14 11.73 -6.79 4.56
N GLY A 15 10.57 -6.63 3.94
CA GLY A 15 9.42 -5.97 4.59
C GLY A 15 9.02 -6.61 5.94
N PHE A 16 9.38 -7.88 6.16
CA PHE A 16 9.00 -8.66 7.34
C PHE A 16 10.18 -9.20 8.14
N TRP A 17 11.43 -8.77 7.87
CA TRP A 17 12.62 -9.40 8.45
C TRP A 17 12.68 -9.33 9.98
N ASN A 18 12.07 -8.30 10.57
CA ASN A 18 12.04 -8.07 12.02
C ASN A 18 10.69 -8.45 12.66
N VAL A 19 9.84 -9.20 11.96
CA VAL A 19 8.57 -9.68 12.50
C VAL A 19 8.84 -10.93 13.37
N PRO A 20 8.48 -10.94 14.66
CA PRO A 20 8.82 -12.04 15.57
C PRO A 20 8.21 -13.39 15.17
N GLU A 21 6.97 -13.38 14.67
CA GLU A 21 6.25 -14.56 14.23
C GLU A 21 6.03 -14.52 12.71
N PRO A 22 6.52 -15.51 11.94
CA PRO A 22 6.30 -15.54 10.51
C PRO A 22 4.81 -15.72 10.20
N GLY A 23 4.33 -14.98 9.20
CA GLY A 23 2.95 -15.02 8.73
C GLY A 23 2.83 -15.61 7.32
N ARG A 24 1.66 -15.44 6.70
CA ARG A 24 1.42 -15.87 5.31
C ARG A 24 2.45 -15.28 4.34
N HIS A 25 2.94 -14.06 4.59
CA HIS A 25 3.97 -13.37 3.81
C HIS A 25 5.24 -14.22 3.62
N ALA A 26 5.60 -15.08 4.57
CA ALA A 26 6.80 -15.90 4.53
C ALA A 26 6.60 -17.26 3.82
N THR A 27 5.40 -17.56 3.31
CA THR A 27 5.09 -18.80 2.58
C THR A 27 5.31 -18.62 1.09
N GLN A 28 5.46 -19.71 0.31
CA GLN A 28 5.56 -19.60 -1.16
C GLN A 28 4.38 -18.86 -1.79
N ALA A 29 3.16 -19.02 -1.25
CA ALA A 29 1.97 -18.32 -1.73
C ALA A 29 2.03 -16.81 -1.42
N GLY A 30 2.43 -16.45 -0.21
CA GLY A 30 2.61 -15.04 0.16
C GLY A 30 3.77 -14.37 -0.58
N ILE A 31 4.85 -15.10 -0.82
CA ILE A 31 5.99 -14.64 -1.62
C ILE A 31 5.57 -14.43 -3.08
N ALA A 32 4.83 -15.36 -3.69
CA ALA A 32 4.32 -15.19 -5.05
C ALA A 32 3.53 -13.88 -5.20
N GLU A 33 2.61 -13.64 -4.27
CA GLU A 33 1.76 -12.45 -4.26
C GLU A 33 2.56 -11.17 -3.99
N GLY A 34 3.29 -11.11 -2.88
CA GLY A 34 3.98 -9.89 -2.46
C GLY A 34 5.19 -9.53 -3.32
N ALA A 35 5.94 -10.53 -3.82
CA ALA A 35 7.03 -10.30 -4.76
C ALA A 35 6.57 -10.12 -6.22
N ARG A 36 5.25 -10.26 -6.49
CA ARG A 36 4.65 -10.26 -7.83
C ARG A 36 5.32 -11.29 -8.77
N VAL A 37 5.69 -12.45 -8.23
CA VAL A 37 6.35 -13.54 -8.97
C VAL A 37 5.32 -14.62 -9.26
N LEU A 38 5.31 -15.14 -10.50
CA LEU A 38 4.46 -16.27 -10.86
C LEU A 38 4.68 -17.43 -9.90
N ARG A 39 3.58 -17.97 -9.35
CA ARG A 39 3.63 -19.03 -8.34
C ARG A 39 4.43 -20.25 -8.79
N SER A 40 4.41 -20.59 -10.08
CA SER A 40 5.20 -21.66 -10.70
C SER A 40 6.71 -21.42 -10.65
N HIS A 41 7.16 -20.17 -10.58
CA HIS A 41 8.58 -19.80 -10.57
C HIS A 41 9.16 -19.70 -9.16
N VAL A 42 8.32 -19.47 -8.15
CA VAL A 42 8.74 -19.28 -6.75
C VAL A 42 9.65 -20.41 -6.23
N PRO A 43 9.35 -21.72 -6.43
CA PRO A 43 10.24 -22.78 -5.93
C PRO A 43 11.65 -22.71 -6.48
N ARG A 44 11.81 -22.36 -7.77
CA ARG A 44 13.13 -22.22 -8.42
C ARG A 44 13.87 -21.00 -7.90
N THR A 45 13.18 -19.86 -7.77
CA THR A 45 13.76 -18.62 -7.23
C THR A 45 14.24 -18.81 -5.80
N LEU A 46 13.42 -19.44 -4.94
CA LEU A 46 13.79 -19.72 -3.55
C LEU A 46 14.97 -20.68 -3.45
N ARG A 47 15.06 -21.68 -4.34
CA ARG A 47 16.22 -22.58 -4.38
C ARG A 47 17.51 -21.82 -4.72
N SER A 48 17.50 -20.96 -5.74
CA SER A 48 18.66 -20.12 -6.09
C SER A 48 19.10 -19.26 -4.90
N LEU A 49 18.16 -18.53 -4.29
CA LEU A 49 18.45 -17.66 -3.14
C LEU A 49 18.98 -18.44 -1.92
N HIS A 50 18.53 -19.69 -1.73
CA HIS A 50 19.03 -20.55 -0.66
C HIS A 50 20.44 -21.07 -0.99
N ASP A 51 20.69 -21.48 -2.22
CA ASP A 51 22.01 -21.94 -2.68
C ASP A 51 23.05 -20.79 -2.62
N GLU A 52 22.61 -19.55 -2.81
CA GLU A 52 23.39 -18.32 -2.63
C GLU A 52 23.55 -17.91 -1.15
N GLY A 53 22.91 -18.61 -0.21
CA GLY A 53 22.98 -18.33 1.23
C GLY A 53 22.24 -17.05 1.67
N LEU A 54 21.33 -16.53 0.84
CA LEU A 54 20.59 -15.29 1.10
C LEU A 54 19.29 -15.53 1.86
N ILE A 55 18.74 -16.74 1.81
CA ILE A 55 17.55 -17.13 2.58
C ILE A 55 17.74 -18.46 3.28
N ASP A 56 16.97 -18.68 4.33
CA ASP A 56 16.81 -19.97 4.99
C ASP A 56 15.33 -20.36 5.04
N SER A 57 15.05 -21.64 5.27
CA SER A 57 13.70 -22.18 5.36
C SER A 57 13.51 -23.10 6.55
N ARG A 58 12.34 -23.03 7.18
CA ARG A 58 11.96 -23.93 8.28
C ARG A 58 10.49 -24.28 8.22
N ASP A 59 10.14 -25.43 8.79
CA ASP A 59 8.74 -25.84 8.93
C ASP A 59 8.17 -25.32 10.26
N THR A 60 7.09 -24.55 10.18
CA THR A 60 6.42 -23.96 11.35
C THR A 60 4.90 -24.08 11.24
N ARG A 61 4.18 -23.81 12.34
CA ARG A 61 2.72 -23.70 12.34
C ARG A 61 2.35 -22.23 12.39
N LEU A 62 1.64 -21.74 11.37
CA LEU A 62 1.09 -20.37 11.38
C LEU A 62 -0.14 -20.33 12.30
N ARG A 63 -0.43 -19.17 12.90
CA ARG A 63 -1.64 -18.98 13.70
C ARG A 63 -2.89 -19.39 12.90
N GLY A 64 -3.77 -20.17 13.52
CA GLY A 64 -4.99 -20.70 12.90
C GLY A 64 -4.79 -21.89 11.94
N GLN A 65 -3.55 -22.34 11.69
CA GLN A 65 -3.28 -23.50 10.83
C GLN A 65 -3.03 -24.77 11.65
N THR A 66 -3.63 -25.88 11.23
CA THR A 66 -3.47 -27.18 11.90
C THR A 66 -2.21 -27.92 11.44
N ARG A 67 -1.75 -27.69 10.20
CA ARG A 67 -0.58 -28.37 9.61
C ARG A 67 0.66 -27.48 9.65
N LYS A 68 1.84 -28.11 9.74
CA LYS A 68 3.12 -27.42 9.54
C LYS A 68 3.23 -27.00 8.07
N ILE A 69 3.75 -25.81 7.84
CA ILE A 69 4.04 -25.24 6.53
C ILE A 69 5.47 -24.70 6.51
N ARG A 70 6.11 -24.80 5.35
CA ARG A 70 7.44 -24.23 5.14
C ARG A 70 7.34 -22.71 5.00
N VAL A 71 8.14 -22.01 5.80
CA VAL A 71 8.34 -20.56 5.71
C VAL A 71 9.79 -20.24 5.37
N TYR A 72 9.99 -19.07 4.80
CA TYR A 72 11.28 -18.58 4.33
C TYR A 72 11.62 -17.25 5.02
N ALA A 73 12.88 -17.07 5.38
CA ALA A 73 13.38 -15.86 6.03
C ALA A 73 14.73 -15.46 5.43
N LEU A 74 15.07 -14.18 5.51
CA LEU A 74 16.38 -13.70 5.09
C LEU A 74 17.45 -14.17 6.09
N THR A 75 18.61 -14.58 5.57
CA THR A 75 19.83 -14.67 6.38
C THR A 75 20.39 -13.27 6.62
N GLU A 76 21.44 -13.15 7.44
CA GLU A 76 22.13 -11.86 7.60
C GLU A 76 22.69 -11.33 6.27
N ALA A 77 23.23 -12.22 5.43
CA ALA A 77 23.67 -11.89 4.08
C ALA A 77 22.49 -11.44 3.19
N GLY A 78 21.35 -12.11 3.30
CA GLY A 78 20.10 -11.72 2.65
C GLY A 78 19.62 -10.33 3.04
N VAL A 79 19.64 -10.00 4.33
CA VAL A 79 19.25 -8.67 4.84
C VAL A 79 20.18 -7.60 4.27
N ARG A 80 21.51 -7.83 4.27
CA ARG A 80 22.47 -6.88 3.67
C ARG A 80 22.20 -6.66 2.18
N ARG A 81 21.97 -7.75 1.42
CA ARG A 81 21.67 -7.66 -0.01
C ARG A 81 20.35 -6.93 -0.27
N ALA A 82 19.31 -7.23 0.51
CA ALA A 82 18.01 -6.58 0.40
C ALA A 82 18.07 -5.08 0.74
N ARG A 83 18.87 -4.69 1.74
CA ARG A 83 19.10 -3.28 2.07
C ARG A 83 19.81 -2.53 0.94
N GLN A 84 20.82 -3.13 0.32
CA GLN A 84 21.48 -2.52 -0.84
C GLN A 84 20.47 -2.30 -1.98
N LEU A 85 19.69 -3.34 -2.31
CA LEU A 85 18.62 -3.22 -3.30
C LEU A 85 17.63 -2.11 -2.94
N LEU A 86 17.23 -2.02 -1.68
CA LEU A 86 16.30 -0.99 -1.22
C LEU A 86 16.89 0.42 -1.39
N THR A 87 18.17 0.62 -1.07
CA THR A 87 18.86 1.89 -1.30
C THR A 87 18.85 2.27 -2.79
N ASP A 88 19.15 1.31 -3.66
CA ASP A 88 19.17 1.53 -5.11
C ASP A 88 17.76 1.87 -5.64
N VAL A 89 16.74 1.15 -5.15
CA VAL A 89 15.32 1.40 -5.47
C VAL A 89 14.91 2.78 -5.01
N ASP A 90 15.14 3.11 -3.73
CA ASP A 90 14.74 4.36 -3.12
C ASP A 90 15.44 5.55 -3.79
N GLY A 91 16.66 5.39 -4.30
CA GLY A 91 17.40 6.40 -5.05
C GLY A 91 16.89 6.67 -6.48
N THR A 92 15.93 5.89 -6.98
CA THR A 92 15.36 6.11 -8.32
C THR A 92 14.68 7.48 -8.38
N ARG A 93 15.06 8.31 -9.36
CA ARG A 93 14.41 9.60 -9.59
C ARG A 93 13.03 9.40 -10.20
N VAL A 94 12.04 10.02 -9.59
CA VAL A 94 10.66 10.02 -10.07
C VAL A 94 10.08 11.43 -10.02
N GLU A 95 9.02 11.63 -10.77
CA GLU A 95 8.21 12.83 -10.70
C GLU A 95 6.90 12.49 -9.99
N VAL A 96 6.55 13.31 -9.01
CA VAL A 96 5.27 13.28 -8.29
C VAL A 96 4.68 14.67 -8.42
N ASP A 97 3.51 14.78 -9.04
CA ASP A 97 2.77 16.04 -9.20
C ASP A 97 3.61 17.17 -9.83
N GLY A 98 4.40 16.84 -10.87
CA GLY A 98 5.26 17.79 -11.57
C GLY A 98 6.55 18.17 -10.82
N ARG A 99 6.77 17.64 -9.61
CA ARG A 99 7.97 17.87 -8.79
C ARG A 99 8.88 16.66 -8.84
N ALA A 100 10.18 16.89 -9.06
CA ALA A 100 11.18 15.84 -9.02
C ALA A 100 11.49 15.43 -7.57
N THR A 101 11.47 14.13 -7.29
CA THR A 101 11.77 13.55 -5.98
C THR A 101 12.46 12.18 -6.13
N THR A 102 12.74 11.52 -5.00
CA THR A 102 13.21 10.13 -4.96
C THR A 102 12.04 9.17 -4.78
N LEU A 103 12.14 7.98 -5.34
CA LEU A 103 11.14 6.92 -5.16
C LEU A 103 10.98 6.55 -3.69
N GLY A 104 12.07 6.62 -2.91
CA GLY A 104 12.07 6.37 -1.48
C GLY A 104 11.22 7.37 -0.69
N ASP A 105 11.30 8.65 -1.01
CA ASP A 105 10.50 9.68 -0.36
C ASP A 105 9.04 9.59 -0.81
N ALA A 106 8.81 9.45 -2.12
CA ALA A 106 7.47 9.29 -2.68
C ALA A 106 6.74 8.07 -2.09
N ARG A 107 7.37 6.89 -2.08
CA ARG A 107 6.71 5.67 -1.59
C ARG A 107 6.40 5.74 -0.09
N LYS A 108 7.19 6.48 0.70
CA LYS A 108 6.92 6.66 2.14
C LYS A 108 5.72 7.56 2.34
N ALA A 109 5.64 8.68 1.61
CA ALA A 109 4.49 9.58 1.63
C ALA A 109 3.19 8.84 1.26
N PHE A 110 3.24 7.96 0.26
CA PHE A 110 2.09 7.17 -0.17
C PHE A 110 1.90 5.84 0.59
N GLY A 111 2.73 5.47 1.57
CA GLY A 111 2.60 4.18 2.26
C GLY A 111 2.71 2.97 1.31
N LEU A 112 3.54 3.07 0.27
CA LEU A 112 3.80 2.04 -0.71
C LEU A 112 5.00 1.17 -0.31
N THR A 113 4.86 -0.14 -0.52
CA THR A 113 6.02 -1.04 -0.53
C THR A 113 6.94 -0.68 -1.71
N PRO A 114 8.26 -0.99 -1.64
CA PRO A 114 9.18 -0.73 -2.75
C PRO A 114 8.72 -1.34 -4.08
N LEU A 115 8.14 -2.55 -4.03
CA LEU A 115 7.65 -3.25 -5.22
C LEU A 115 6.35 -2.68 -5.77
N ALA A 116 5.48 -2.18 -4.90
CA ALA A 116 4.29 -1.46 -5.33
C ALA A 116 4.68 -0.16 -6.02
N ALA A 117 5.54 0.64 -5.39
CA ALA A 117 6.00 1.91 -5.92
C ALA A 117 6.71 1.77 -7.28
N LEU A 118 7.50 0.72 -7.49
CA LEU A 118 8.09 0.45 -8.80
C LEU A 118 7.04 0.09 -9.87
N GLY A 119 5.97 -0.59 -9.47
CA GLY A 119 4.88 -0.96 -10.38
C GLY A 119 3.98 0.21 -10.79
N THR A 120 4.01 1.31 -10.04
CA THR A 120 3.17 2.50 -10.25
C THR A 120 3.87 3.59 -11.07
N ILE A 121 5.13 3.37 -11.48
CA ILE A 121 5.90 4.33 -12.28
C ILE A 121 5.56 4.14 -13.76
N ASP A 122 5.14 5.20 -14.44
CA ASP A 122 4.88 5.20 -15.87
C ASP A 122 6.17 5.26 -16.71
N ALA A 123 6.06 5.10 -18.03
CA ALA A 123 7.20 5.14 -18.95
C ALA A 123 7.95 6.50 -18.95
N ARG A 124 7.38 7.55 -18.37
CA ARG A 124 7.98 8.88 -18.23
C ARG A 124 8.58 9.12 -16.85
N GLY A 125 8.57 8.13 -15.96
CA GLY A 125 9.10 8.25 -14.61
C GLY A 125 8.15 8.92 -13.62
N ARG A 126 6.86 9.05 -13.97
CA ARG A 126 5.85 9.63 -13.07
C ARG A 126 5.24 8.54 -12.22
N LEU A 127 5.11 8.80 -10.93
CA LEU A 127 4.49 7.88 -9.98
C LEU A 127 3.01 8.23 -9.83
N THR A 128 2.11 7.29 -10.13
CA THR A 128 0.65 7.49 -10.01
C THR A 128 0.05 6.31 -9.26
N PRO A 129 -0.10 6.39 -7.92
CA PRO A 129 -0.55 5.27 -7.12
C PRO A 129 -2.06 5.04 -7.22
N SER A 130 -2.46 3.77 -7.38
CA SER A 130 -3.85 3.36 -7.19
C SER A 130 -4.07 2.73 -5.81
N VAL A 131 -5.32 2.70 -5.32
CA VAL A 131 -5.66 2.09 -4.03
C VAL A 131 -5.24 0.62 -3.96
N THR A 132 -5.26 -0.10 -5.08
CA THR A 132 -4.83 -1.51 -5.13
C THR A 132 -3.34 -1.70 -4.82
N GLU A 133 -2.54 -0.63 -4.89
CA GLU A 133 -1.08 -0.71 -4.80
C GLU A 133 -0.52 -0.26 -3.45
N LEU A 134 -1.30 0.47 -2.66
CA LEU A 134 -0.93 0.88 -1.30
C LEU A 134 -0.78 -0.36 -0.38
N GLU A 135 -0.03 -0.28 0.71
CA GLU A 135 0.23 -1.45 1.58
C GLU A 135 -1.02 -1.86 2.41
N ARG A 136 -1.28 -3.18 2.52
CA ARG A 136 -2.46 -3.74 3.21
C ARG A 136 -2.24 -3.87 4.73
N PRO A 137 -2.97 -3.12 5.57
CA PRO A 137 -3.02 -3.41 7.00
C PRO A 137 -3.84 -4.68 7.26
N SER A 138 -3.45 -5.50 8.24
CA SER A 138 -4.27 -6.66 8.65
C SER A 138 -5.53 -6.20 9.40
N LEU A 139 -6.71 -6.67 8.98
CA LEU A 139 -7.98 -6.42 9.66
C LEU A 139 -8.49 -7.70 10.35
N LEU A 140 -8.82 -7.61 11.65
CA LEU A 140 -9.37 -8.71 12.44
C LEU A 140 -10.62 -8.24 13.20
N GLY A 141 -11.70 -9.02 13.14
CA GLY A 141 -12.89 -8.83 13.99
C GLY A 141 -13.70 -7.57 13.71
N ARG A 142 -13.86 -7.19 12.44
CA ARG A 142 -14.53 -5.94 12.00
C ARG A 142 -15.66 -6.18 10.99
N ASP A 143 -16.26 -7.37 11.02
CA ASP A 143 -17.27 -7.78 10.06
C ASP A 143 -18.56 -6.94 10.14
N GLU A 144 -18.96 -6.53 11.35
CA GLU A 144 -20.13 -5.66 11.54
C GLU A 144 -19.89 -4.24 10.98
N ASP A 145 -18.70 -3.70 11.20
CA ASP A 145 -18.29 -2.39 10.67
C ASP A 145 -18.28 -2.41 9.13
N LEU A 146 -17.72 -3.47 8.53
CA LEU A 146 -17.75 -3.69 7.09
C LEU A 146 -19.19 -3.82 6.56
N ALA A 147 -20.06 -4.52 7.29
CA ALA A 147 -21.46 -4.65 6.91
C ALA A 147 -22.20 -3.31 6.97
N ALA A 148 -21.87 -2.43 7.94
CA ALA A 148 -22.41 -1.08 8.01
C ALA A 148 -21.98 -0.22 6.82
N LEU A 149 -20.70 -0.24 6.45
CA LEU A 149 -20.19 0.48 5.28
C LEU A 149 -20.80 -0.03 3.97
N ARG A 150 -21.03 -1.34 3.83
CA ARG A 150 -21.74 -1.90 2.67
C ARG A 150 -23.19 -1.43 2.57
N ARG A 151 -23.91 -1.35 3.71
CA ARG A 151 -25.28 -0.80 3.75
C ARG A 151 -25.30 0.68 3.41
N TRP A 152 -24.32 1.44 3.89
CA TRP A 152 -24.17 2.85 3.56
C TRP A 152 -23.99 3.05 2.05
N LEU A 153 -23.10 2.28 1.41
CA LEU A 153 -22.79 2.41 -0.03
C LEU A 153 -23.99 2.21 -0.95
N ILE A 154 -24.94 1.35 -0.57
CA ILE A 154 -26.18 1.12 -1.33
C ILE A 154 -27.30 2.10 -0.93
N GLY A 155 -27.09 2.90 0.11
CA GLY A 155 -28.03 3.88 0.60
C GLY A 155 -27.93 5.23 -0.13
N SER A 156 -28.66 6.22 0.37
CA SER A 156 -28.71 7.58 -0.19
C SER A 156 -27.77 8.57 0.48
N ALA A 157 -27.09 8.18 1.55
CA ALA A 157 -26.18 9.05 2.28
C ALA A 157 -24.87 9.23 1.47
N PRO A 158 -24.46 10.47 1.13
CA PRO A 158 -23.32 10.70 0.24
C PRO A 158 -21.96 10.48 0.92
N VAL A 159 -21.91 10.51 2.26
CA VAL A 159 -20.68 10.43 3.05
C VAL A 159 -20.89 9.48 4.23
N ALA A 160 -19.87 8.66 4.52
CA ALA A 160 -19.75 7.91 5.77
C ALA A 160 -18.50 8.40 6.52
N VAL A 161 -18.63 8.48 7.84
CA VAL A 161 -17.55 8.91 8.73
C VAL A 161 -17.16 7.74 9.61
N VAL A 162 -15.90 7.32 9.53
CA VAL A 162 -15.33 6.29 10.41
C VAL A 162 -14.43 6.99 11.43
N TYR A 163 -14.84 6.99 12.69
CA TYR A 163 -14.16 7.66 13.79
C TYR A 163 -13.81 6.67 14.92
N GLY A 164 -12.93 7.09 15.83
CA GLY A 164 -12.44 6.27 16.93
C GLY A 164 -11.00 6.61 17.31
N SER A 165 -10.54 6.11 18.46
CA SER A 165 -9.19 6.44 18.95
C SER A 165 -8.06 6.00 17.99
N ARG A 166 -6.89 6.63 18.15
CA ARG A 166 -5.69 6.28 17.39
C ARG A 166 -5.33 4.81 17.63
N GLY A 167 -5.03 4.08 16.55
CA GLY A 167 -4.70 2.65 16.63
C GLY A 167 -5.89 1.68 16.62
N MET A 168 -7.14 2.14 16.60
CA MET A 168 -8.35 1.28 16.54
C MET A 168 -8.52 0.48 15.23
N GLY A 169 -7.66 0.70 14.23
CA GLY A 169 -7.73 0.04 12.93
C GLY A 169 -8.68 0.70 11.93
N LYS A 170 -8.93 2.01 12.03
CA LYS A 170 -9.77 2.77 11.09
C LYS A 170 -9.26 2.70 9.65
N THR A 171 -7.97 2.97 9.45
CA THR A 171 -7.27 2.82 8.16
C THR A 171 -7.40 1.40 7.62
N ALA A 172 -7.21 0.39 8.48
CA ALA A 172 -7.35 -1.02 8.10
C ALA A 172 -8.79 -1.37 7.66
N LEU A 173 -9.80 -0.81 8.32
CA LEU A 173 -11.21 -0.96 7.98
C LEU A 173 -11.54 -0.29 6.63
N GLY A 174 -11.11 0.96 6.46
CA GLY A 174 -11.30 1.69 5.19
C GLY A 174 -10.69 0.93 4.02
N TRP A 175 -9.50 0.35 4.23
CA TRP A 175 -8.81 -0.49 3.27
C TRP A 175 -9.60 -1.72 2.84
N ALA A 176 -10.02 -2.54 3.81
CA ALA A 176 -10.77 -3.75 3.54
C ALA A 176 -12.11 -3.45 2.87
N PHE A 177 -12.70 -2.28 3.16
CA PHE A 177 -13.91 -1.82 2.49
C PHE A 177 -13.63 -1.38 1.04
N ALA A 178 -12.58 -0.58 0.82
CA ALA A 178 -12.18 -0.08 -0.50
C ALA A 178 -11.93 -1.21 -1.50
N GLU A 179 -11.27 -2.28 -1.05
CA GLU A 179 -10.95 -3.44 -1.90
C GLU A 179 -12.21 -4.11 -2.47
N ALA A 180 -13.33 -4.06 -1.75
CA ALA A 180 -14.61 -4.61 -2.23
C ALA A 180 -15.35 -3.66 -3.19
N VAL A 181 -14.88 -2.41 -3.34
CA VAL A 181 -15.53 -1.38 -4.15
C VAL A 181 -14.65 -1.04 -5.36
N PRO A 182 -15.01 -1.49 -6.57
CA PRO A 182 -14.19 -1.24 -7.75
C PRO A 182 -14.12 0.25 -8.05
N LYS A 183 -12.96 0.72 -8.52
CA LYS A 183 -12.66 2.13 -8.78
C LYS A 183 -12.78 2.99 -7.52
N SER A 184 -12.19 2.52 -6.42
CA SER A 184 -11.94 3.32 -5.22
C SER A 184 -10.69 4.19 -5.40
N LEU A 185 -10.69 5.40 -4.85
CA LEU A 185 -9.54 6.29 -4.70
C LEU A 185 -9.27 6.56 -3.22
N TRP A 186 -8.00 6.78 -2.88
CA TRP A 186 -7.56 7.00 -1.50
C TRP A 186 -6.75 8.29 -1.44
N VAL A 187 -7.20 9.20 -0.59
CA VAL A 187 -6.57 10.48 -0.28
C VAL A 187 -6.11 10.40 1.16
N VAL A 188 -4.85 10.72 1.41
CA VAL A 188 -4.29 10.80 2.76
C VAL A 188 -4.22 12.27 3.14
N ILE A 189 -4.61 12.59 4.36
CA ILE A 189 -4.40 13.88 5.00
C ILE A 189 -3.30 13.68 6.04
N GLU A 190 -2.23 14.47 5.95
CA GLU A 190 -1.16 14.45 6.93
C GLU A 190 -1.54 15.24 8.20
N ASP A 191 -0.94 14.88 9.34
CA ASP A 191 -1.14 15.62 10.58
C ASP A 191 -0.69 17.08 10.42
N GLY A 192 -1.60 18.02 10.68
CA GLY A 192 -1.34 19.46 10.53
C GLY A 192 -1.51 19.99 9.11
N ALA A 193 -1.99 19.16 8.17
CA ALA A 193 -2.30 19.58 6.80
C ALA A 193 -3.38 20.67 6.74
N GLY A 194 -3.11 21.70 5.95
CA GLY A 194 -4.05 22.74 5.58
C GLY A 194 -4.90 22.35 4.37
N LEU A 195 -5.73 23.29 3.92
CA LEU A 195 -6.60 23.09 2.75
C LEU A 195 -5.81 22.86 1.45
N GLU A 196 -4.69 23.56 1.30
CA GLU A 196 -3.79 23.43 0.14
C GLU A 196 -3.14 22.04 0.10
N ASP A 197 -2.68 21.54 1.24
CA ASP A 197 -2.11 20.17 1.36
C ASP A 197 -3.16 19.10 1.02
N PHE A 198 -4.41 19.33 1.41
CA PHE A 198 -5.52 18.45 1.03
C PHE A 198 -5.83 18.54 -0.46
N ALA A 199 -5.79 19.73 -1.06
CA ALA A 199 -5.96 19.93 -2.50
C ALA A 199 -4.84 19.26 -3.32
N GLU A 200 -3.60 19.32 -2.83
CA GLU A 200 -2.45 18.60 -3.41
C GLU A 200 -2.69 17.08 -3.30
N SER A 201 -3.08 16.59 -2.14
CA SER A 201 -3.36 15.15 -1.92
C SER A 201 -4.52 14.64 -2.78
N LEU A 202 -5.55 15.46 -2.99
CA LEU A 202 -6.66 15.16 -3.88
C LEU A 202 -6.24 15.14 -5.34
N THR A 203 -5.41 16.11 -5.76
CA THR A 203 -4.84 16.14 -7.11
C THR A 203 -4.02 14.89 -7.38
N SER A 204 -3.18 14.51 -6.42
CA SER A 204 -2.33 13.31 -6.49
C SER A 204 -3.14 12.03 -6.63
N ALA A 205 -4.20 11.88 -5.82
CA ALA A 205 -5.05 10.69 -5.83
C ALA A 205 -5.96 10.59 -7.07
N THR A 206 -6.33 11.72 -7.68
CA THR A 206 -7.34 11.76 -8.75
C THR A 206 -6.74 12.01 -10.14
N GLY A 207 -5.51 12.51 -10.20
CA GLY A 207 -4.89 13.02 -11.43
C GLY A 207 -5.57 14.28 -11.99
N MET A 208 -6.44 14.94 -11.20
CA MET A 208 -7.20 16.11 -11.61
C MET A 208 -6.80 17.32 -10.76
N PRO A 209 -6.18 18.37 -11.35
CA PRO A 209 -5.77 19.55 -10.62
C PRO A 209 -6.96 20.27 -9.96
N VAL A 210 -6.75 20.73 -8.73
CA VAL A 210 -7.57 21.77 -8.09
C VAL A 210 -7.11 23.13 -8.60
N GLU A 211 -8.03 23.98 -9.05
CA GLU A 211 -7.70 25.26 -9.70
C GLU A 211 -7.39 26.34 -8.68
N ALA A 212 -8.12 26.35 -7.57
CA ALA A 212 -7.93 27.26 -6.44
C ALA A 212 -7.76 26.43 -5.14
N PRO A 213 -6.54 25.95 -4.83
CA PRO A 213 -6.29 25.05 -3.70
C PRO A 213 -6.52 25.69 -2.32
N ASP A 214 -6.60 27.01 -2.26
CA ASP A 214 -6.93 27.83 -1.08
C ASP A 214 -8.43 28.14 -0.96
N ASP A 215 -9.25 27.84 -1.98
CA ASP A 215 -10.71 28.01 -1.96
C ASP A 215 -11.41 26.69 -1.56
N PRO A 216 -12.07 26.64 -0.37
CA PRO A 216 -12.82 25.46 0.04
C PRO A 216 -13.90 25.04 -0.97
N GLY A 217 -14.48 26.01 -1.69
CA GLY A 217 -15.51 25.75 -2.69
C GLY A 217 -14.97 25.03 -3.92
N ASP A 218 -13.74 25.33 -4.35
CA ASP A 218 -13.08 24.65 -5.45
C ASP A 218 -12.62 23.24 -5.05
N VAL A 219 -12.02 23.11 -3.86
CA VAL A 219 -11.63 21.80 -3.31
C VAL A 219 -12.85 20.88 -3.16
N ALA A 220 -13.98 21.40 -2.66
CA ALA A 220 -15.22 20.63 -2.55
C ALA A 220 -15.76 20.19 -3.91
N ARG A 221 -15.71 21.06 -4.93
CA ARG A 221 -16.08 20.67 -6.31
C ARG A 221 -15.11 19.64 -6.87
N ALA A 222 -13.83 19.75 -6.59
CA ALA A 222 -12.80 18.81 -7.04
C ALA A 222 -13.02 17.40 -6.48
N LEU A 223 -13.50 17.26 -5.24
CA LEU A 223 -13.86 15.95 -4.65
C LEU A 223 -14.93 15.21 -5.47
N GLY A 224 -15.82 15.94 -6.14
CA GLY A 224 -16.87 15.37 -6.98
C GLY A 224 -16.42 14.93 -8.38
N ARG A 225 -15.34 15.50 -8.92
CA ARG A 225 -14.90 15.27 -10.30
C ARG A 225 -14.58 13.79 -10.62
N PRO A 226 -13.91 13.01 -9.74
CA PRO A 226 -13.60 11.61 -10.02
C PRO A 226 -14.83 10.75 -10.30
N PHE A 227 -15.97 11.08 -9.68
CA PHE A 227 -17.21 10.32 -9.85
C PHE A 227 -17.76 10.42 -11.29
N ALA A 228 -17.51 11.54 -11.99
CA ALA A 228 -17.82 11.65 -13.42
C ALA A 228 -16.96 10.70 -14.28
N GLY A 229 -15.74 10.37 -13.82
CA GLY A 229 -14.86 9.37 -14.40
C GLY A 229 -15.19 7.91 -14.02
N GLY A 230 -16.27 7.72 -13.26
CA GLY A 230 -16.73 6.41 -12.82
C GLY A 230 -16.06 5.88 -11.56
N THR A 231 -15.30 6.71 -10.81
CA THR A 231 -14.93 6.42 -9.42
C THR A 231 -16.19 6.11 -8.62
N LYS A 232 -16.17 5.05 -7.82
CA LYS A 232 -17.32 4.64 -7.00
C LYS A 232 -17.16 4.96 -5.52
N LEU A 233 -15.92 5.19 -5.08
CA LEU A 233 -15.61 5.48 -3.70
C LEU A 233 -14.37 6.37 -3.65
N LEU A 234 -14.43 7.43 -2.86
CA LEU A 234 -13.29 8.25 -2.49
C LEU A 234 -13.13 8.13 -0.98
N ILE A 235 -11.96 7.70 -0.53
CA ILE A 235 -11.63 7.59 0.89
C ILE A 235 -10.69 8.73 1.23
N VAL A 236 -11.03 9.45 2.28
CA VAL A 236 -10.19 10.48 2.88
C VAL A 236 -9.77 9.95 4.25
N ASP A 237 -8.51 9.52 4.37
CA ASP A 237 -7.94 8.99 5.61
C ASP A 237 -7.01 10.01 6.26
N GLY A 238 -6.87 9.93 7.58
CA GLY A 238 -6.01 10.85 8.33
C GLY A 238 -6.62 12.22 8.63
N TYR A 239 -7.94 12.40 8.42
CA TYR A 239 -8.61 13.62 8.89
C TYR A 239 -8.51 13.71 10.42
N GLY A 240 -7.92 14.80 10.91
CA GLY A 240 -7.70 15.06 12.32
C GLY A 240 -8.98 15.48 13.05
N ASP A 241 -8.86 15.66 14.37
CA ASP A 241 -9.94 16.23 15.18
C ASP A 241 -10.25 17.65 14.69
N VAL A 242 -11.52 17.90 14.34
CA VAL A 242 -12.04 19.25 14.21
C VAL A 242 -12.04 19.82 15.62
N ALA A 243 -11.22 20.85 15.89
CA ALA A 243 -11.32 21.56 17.16
C ALA A 243 -12.76 22.06 17.33
N GLU A 244 -13.38 21.76 18.49
CA GLU A 244 -14.73 22.22 18.84
C GLU A 244 -14.89 23.74 18.70
#